data_AF-A0A5N9D1Y8-F1
#
_entry.id   AF-A0A5N9D1Y8-F1
#
_cell.length_a   1.000
_cell.length_b   1.000
_cell.length_c   1.000
_cell.angle_alpha   90.00
_cell.angle_beta   90.00
_cell.angle_gamma   90.00
#
_symmetry.space_group_name_H-M   'P 1'
#
loop_
_entity.id
_entity.type
_entity.pdbx_description
1 polymer ?
#
loop_
_entity_poly.entity_id
_entity_poly.type
_entity_poly.pdbx_seq_one_letter_code
_entity_poly.pdbx_strand_id
1 'polypeptide(L)' 'FDAALSKARVTADEALFVGDQLESDIYGAENAGLRPILMDRYNGYPNYEKHPRVTDMESTMALIDEMMAE' A
#
# COMPACT_ATOMS: atom_id res chain seq x y z
N PHE A 1 -2.87 5.91 -11.39
CA PHE A 1 -1.54 5.74 -10.77
C PHE A 1 -0.43 6.34 -11.63
N ASP A 2 -0.37 6.05 -12.92
CA ASP A 2 0.69 6.50 -13.84
C ASP A 2 0.98 8.01 -13.80
N ALA A 3 -0.05 8.86 -13.76
CA ALA A 3 0.14 10.30 -13.66
C ALA A 3 0.86 10.73 -12.36
N ALA A 4 0.59 10.06 -11.24
CA ALA A 4 1.25 10.32 -9.96
C ALA A 4 2.71 9.84 -9.99
N LEU A 5 2.95 8.64 -10.51
CA LEU A 5 4.31 8.09 -10.67
C LEU A 5 5.17 8.95 -11.60
N SER A 6 4.61 9.36 -12.74
CA SER A 6 5.26 10.27 -13.69
C SER A 6 5.61 11.62 -13.03
N LYS A 7 4.70 12.19 -12.23
CA LYS A 7 4.94 13.44 -11.52
C LYS A 7 6.00 13.30 -10.42
N ALA A 8 6.01 12.16 -9.72
CA ALA A 8 7.00 11.82 -8.70
C ALA A 8 8.36 11.41 -9.30
N ARG A 9 8.41 11.09 -10.59
CA ARG A 9 9.60 10.59 -11.31
C ARG A 9 10.17 9.30 -10.72
N VAL A 10 9.27 8.40 -10.34
CA VAL A 10 9.60 7.06 -9.84
C VAL A 10 8.84 6.01 -10.65
N THR A 11 9.38 4.80 -10.66
CA THR A 11 8.71 3.61 -11.20
C THR A 11 7.71 3.04 -10.19
N ALA A 12 6.88 2.10 -10.63
CA ALA A 12 5.87 1.50 -9.75
C ALA A 12 6.49 0.63 -8.65
N ASP A 13 7.60 -0.06 -8.93
CA ASP A 13 8.34 -0.88 -7.97
C ASP A 13 9.05 -0.03 -6.89
N GLU A 14 9.41 1.21 -7.21
CA GLU A 14 9.99 2.19 -6.27
C GLU A 14 8.95 2.86 -5.35
N ALA A 15 7.65 2.57 -5.52
CA ALA A 15 6.57 3.21 -4.78
C ALA A 15 5.67 2.22 -4.05
N LEU A 16 5.15 2.66 -2.90
CA LEU A 16 4.12 1.99 -2.12
C LEU A 16 2.81 2.78 -2.22
N PHE A 17 1.67 2.09 -2.23
CA PHE A 17 0.36 2.74 -2.17
C PHE A 17 -0.38 2.34 -0.89
N VAL A 18 -0.80 3.31 -0.10
CA VAL A 18 -1.53 3.07 1.17
C VAL A 18 -2.96 3.58 1.00
N GLY A 19 -3.95 2.70 1.20
CA GLY A 19 -5.36 3.03 1.09
C GLY A 19 -6.26 2.05 1.83
N ASP A 20 -7.55 2.37 1.96
CA ASP A 20 -8.51 1.65 2.81
C ASP A 20 -9.58 0.88 2.01
N GLN A 21 -9.58 1.00 0.68
CA GLN A 21 -10.53 0.33 -0.20
C GLN A 21 -9.87 -0.82 -0.98
N LEU A 22 -10.38 -2.04 -0.82
CA LEU A 22 -9.85 -3.21 -1.52
C LEU A 22 -9.84 -3.03 -3.05
N GLU A 23 -10.94 -2.56 -3.63
CA GLU A 23 -11.08 -2.47 -5.08
C GLU A 23 -10.23 -1.35 -5.70
N SER A 24 -10.38 -0.11 -5.24
CA SER A 24 -9.71 1.03 -5.86
C SER A 24 -8.25 1.18 -5.44
N ASP A 25 -7.95 0.89 -4.17
CA ASP A 25 -6.64 1.19 -3.61
C ASP A 25 -5.74 -0.03 -3.72
N ILE A 26 -6.23 -1.20 -3.31
CA ILE A 26 -5.37 -2.39 -3.25
C ILE A 26 -5.25 -3.04 -4.62
N TYR A 27 -6.37 -3.49 -5.20
CA TYR A 27 -6.35 -4.11 -6.52
C TYR A 27 -6.04 -3.09 -7.62
N GLY A 28 -6.48 -1.84 -7.49
CA GLY A 28 -6.11 -0.77 -8.40
C GLY A 28 -4.59 -0.52 -8.43
N ALA A 29 -3.94 -0.44 -7.27
CA ALA A 29 -2.50 -0.25 -7.20
C ALA A 29 -1.72 -1.49 -7.67
N GLU A 30 -2.13 -2.70 -7.25
CA GLU A 30 -1.55 -3.96 -7.72
C GLU A 30 -1.58 -4.07 -9.25
N ASN A 31 -2.72 -3.77 -9.88
CA ASN A 31 -2.86 -3.77 -11.33
C ASN A 31 -1.99 -2.71 -12.03
N ALA A 32 -1.61 -1.65 -11.32
CA ALA A 32 -0.69 -0.62 -11.79
C ALA A 32 0.80 -0.96 -11.52
N GLY A 33 1.09 -2.15 -10.97
CA GLY A 33 2.44 -2.61 -10.65
C GLY A 33 3.00 -2.06 -9.33
N LEU A 34 2.17 -1.40 -8.52
CA LEU A 34 2.56 -0.89 -7.20
C LEU A 34 2.48 -1.99 -6.15
N ARG A 35 3.14 -1.74 -5.02
CA ARG A 35 3.04 -2.55 -3.80
C ARG A 35 2.03 -1.90 -2.84
N PRO A 36 0.80 -2.42 -2.71
CA PRO A 36 -0.20 -1.82 -1.84
C PRO A 36 -0.08 -2.25 -0.37
N ILE A 37 -0.51 -1.38 0.54
CA ILE A 37 -0.71 -1.63 1.97
C ILE A 37 -2.15 -1.26 2.32
N LEU A 38 -2.89 -2.21 2.92
CA LEU A 38 -4.25 -1.98 3.37
C LEU A 38 -4.29 -1.28 4.72
N MET A 39 -4.87 -0.09 4.75
CA MET A 39 -5.18 0.70 5.94
C MET A 39 -6.57 0.30 6.47
N ASP A 40 -6.62 -0.69 7.36
CA ASP A 40 -7.86 -1.22 7.94
C ASP A 40 -8.14 -0.67 9.35
N ARG A 41 -8.31 0.66 9.45
CA ARG A 41 -8.43 1.39 10.73
C ARG A 41 -9.47 0.84 11.69
N TYR A 42 -10.56 0.30 11.16
CA TYR A 42 -11.70 -0.18 11.94
C TYR A 42 -11.80 -1.70 12.00
N ASN A 43 -10.75 -2.41 11.56
CA ASN A 43 -10.70 -3.87 11.54
C ASN A 43 -11.89 -4.50 10.76
N GLY A 44 -12.25 -3.88 9.63
CA GLY A 44 -13.31 -4.34 8.72
C GLY A 44 -12.88 -5.50 7.82
N TYR A 45 -11.57 -5.70 7.65
CA TYR A 45 -10.97 -6.77 6.85
C TYR A 45 -10.00 -7.64 7.68
N PRO A 46 -10.44 -8.21 8.82
CA PRO A 46 -9.55 -8.90 9.76
C PRO A 46 -8.88 -10.16 9.19
N ASN A 47 -9.49 -10.78 8.17
CA ASN A 47 -9.01 -12.01 7.52
C ASN A 47 -8.33 -11.73 6.17
N TYR A 48 -7.98 -10.48 5.89
CA TYR A 48 -7.30 -10.12 4.66
C TYR A 48 -5.80 -10.35 4.79
N GLU A 49 -5.26 -11.28 3.99
CA GLU A 49 -3.88 -11.75 4.09
C GLU A 49 -3.07 -11.55 2.79
N LYS A 50 -3.71 -11.10 1.70
CA LYS A 50 -3.06 -11.04 0.39
C LYS A 50 -1.93 -10.00 0.33
N HIS A 51 -2.12 -8.86 1.00
CA HIS A 51 -1.15 -7.77 1.06
C HIS A 51 -0.99 -7.30 2.51
N PRO A 52 0.11 -6.60 2.85
CA PRO A 52 0.30 -6.07 4.19
C PRO A 52 -0.88 -5.22 4.64
N ARG A 53 -1.28 -5.40 5.90
CA ARG A 53 -2.44 -4.76 6.51
C ARG A 53 -2.02 -4.12 7.83
N VAL A 54 -2.42 -2.87 8.01
CA VAL A 54 -2.13 -2.06 9.19
C VAL A 54 -3.39 -1.32 9.64
N THR A 55 -3.49 -1.00 10.92
CA THR A 55 -4.65 -0.29 11.49
C THR A 55 -4.41 1.21 11.70
N ASP A 56 -3.18 1.67 11.51
CA ASP A 56 -2.77 3.06 11.74
C ASP A 56 -1.50 3.42 10.96
N MET A 57 -1.20 4.72 10.93
CA MET A 57 -0.05 5.26 10.20
C MET A 57 1.28 4.96 10.88
N GLU A 58 1.31 4.79 12.20
CA GLU A 58 2.54 4.47 12.93
C GLU A 58 3.05 3.08 12.53
N SER A 59 2.16 2.09 12.55
CA SER A 59 2.41 0.73 12.06
C SER A 59 2.73 0.70 10.57
N THR A 60 2.14 1.61 9.78
CA THR A 60 2.49 1.77 8.36
C THR A 60 3.96 2.19 8.19
N MET A 61 4.41 3.19 8.96
CA MET A 61 5.80 3.66 8.88
C MET A 61 6.79 2.59 9.35
N ALA A 62 6.49 1.91 10.48
CA ALA A 62 7.32 0.82 10.98
C ALA A 62 7.48 -0.32 9.95
N LEU A 63 6.38 -0.71 9.31
CA LEU A 63 6.41 -1.70 8.23
C LEU A 63 7.29 -1.26 7.05
N ILE A 64 7.21 0.02 6.65
CA ILE A 64 8.04 0.55 5.56
C ILE A 64 9.53 0.51 5.93
N ASP A 65 9.86 0.89 7.17
CA ASP A 65 11.25 0.85 7.65
C ASP A 65 11.80 -0.59 7.64
N GLU A 66 11.00 -1.58 8.04
CA GLU A 66 11.35 -3.01 7.95
C GLU A 66 11.59 -3.45 6.49
N MET A 67 10.71 -3.07 5.56
CA MET A 67 10.84 -3.41 4.14
C MET A 67 12.06 -2.79 3.46
N MET A 68 12.58 -1.67 3.98
CA MET A 68 13.77 -0.99 3.43
C MET A 68 15.08 -1.48 4.05
N ALA A 69 15.00 -2.25 5.14
CA ALA A 69 16.17 -2.86 5.78
C ALA A 69 16.60 -4.19 5.12
N GLU A 70 15.77 -4.75 4.25
CA GLU A 70 16.03 -5.93 3.40
C GLU A 70 16.70 -5.55 2.07
#